data_AF-A0A9W6QGF7-F1
#
_entry.id   AF-A0A9W6QGF7-F1
#
_cell.length_a   1.000
_cell.length_b   1.000
_cell.length_c   1.000
_cell.angle_alpha   90.00
_cell.angle_beta   90.00
_cell.angle_gamma   90.00
#
_symmetry.space_group_name_H-M   'P 1'
#
loop_
_entity.id
_entity.type
_entity.pdbx_description
1 polymer ?
#
loop_
_entity_poly.entity_id
_entity_poly.type
_entity_poly.pdbx_seq_one_letter_code
_entity_poly.pdbx_strand_id
1 'polypeptide(L)'
;MLPARPVAARPKASTVQADTVEGPPCPTCGTPNPPDHRFCRRCATPLTPESAAHADRKRRRWSWHGDRSRWLRALVALLVVIAIVVLGVVLYPQLDNAVQDMRDRLATPAAIAPQTVTATAALPDHPAQAAADGLSNRYWGTPSPGATATFTFADPFRLLSVVIHTGPTAERDHFTDQARPTAVDLITTSSDGTTRTTPIALSDEPGPQRTDLGISDVVEVRLHIRSTTAQTPNTHIALGEVEFFRRP
;
A
#
# COMPACT_ATOMS: atom_id res chain seq x y z
N MET A 1 -74.24 -24.31 7.56
CA MET A 1 -73.78 -24.07 6.18
C MET A 1 -74.93 -23.43 5.43
N LEU A 2 -74.94 -22.11 5.25
CA LEU A 2 -75.98 -21.42 4.48
C LEU A 2 -75.57 -21.38 3.00
N PRO A 3 -76.48 -21.67 2.05
CA PRO A 3 -76.15 -21.71 0.63
C PRO A 3 -75.84 -20.31 0.08
N ALA A 4 -74.86 -20.23 -0.83
CA ALA A 4 -74.47 -18.97 -1.46
C ALA A 4 -75.61 -18.41 -2.33
N ARG A 5 -75.88 -17.12 -2.15
CA ARG A 5 -76.89 -16.35 -2.90
C ARG A 5 -76.48 -16.27 -4.38
N PRO A 6 -77.35 -16.59 -5.34
CA PRO A 6 -77.00 -16.52 -6.76
C PRO A 6 -76.76 -15.07 -7.18
N VAL A 7 -75.61 -14.83 -7.82
CA VAL A 7 -75.22 -13.51 -8.34
C VAL A 7 -75.72 -13.39 -9.78
N ALA A 8 -76.45 -12.32 -10.09
CA ALA A 8 -76.94 -12.05 -11.43
C ALA A 8 -75.77 -11.93 -12.44
N ALA A 9 -75.91 -12.56 -13.60
CA ALA A 9 -74.89 -12.52 -14.64
C ALA A 9 -74.66 -11.07 -15.11
N ARG A 10 -73.38 -10.67 -15.17
CA ARG A 10 -72.97 -9.33 -15.61
C ARG A 10 -73.48 -9.09 -17.04
N PRO A 11 -74.21 -7.99 -17.31
CA PRO A 11 -74.65 -7.67 -18.67
C PRO A 11 -73.44 -7.52 -19.59
N LYS A 12 -73.49 -8.17 -20.75
CA LYS A 12 -72.47 -8.01 -21.79
C LYS A 12 -72.61 -6.62 -22.41
N ALA A 13 -71.49 -5.95 -22.62
CA ALA A 13 -71.47 -4.62 -23.21
C ALA A 13 -72.13 -4.64 -24.60
N SER A 14 -73.19 -3.85 -24.77
CA SER A 14 -73.72 -3.54 -26.10
C SER A 14 -72.62 -2.84 -26.91
N THR A 15 -72.38 -3.31 -28.14
CA THR A 15 -71.53 -2.61 -29.09
C THR A 15 -72.09 -1.21 -29.31
N VAL A 16 -71.34 -0.19 -28.88
CA VAL A 16 -71.67 1.22 -29.12
C VAL A 16 -71.59 1.44 -30.64
N GLN A 17 -72.73 1.77 -31.24
CA GLN A 17 -72.81 2.25 -32.61
C GLN A 17 -71.83 3.43 -32.75
N ALA A 18 -70.91 3.38 -33.72
CA ALA A 18 -70.00 4.48 -33.98
C ALA A 18 -70.81 5.63 -34.60
N ASP A 19 -71.29 6.55 -33.77
CA ASP A 19 -71.84 7.81 -34.25
C ASP A 19 -70.72 8.53 -35.03
N THR A 20 -70.96 8.75 -36.32
CA THR A 20 -70.13 9.61 -37.16
C THR A 20 -70.26 11.03 -36.64
N VAL A 21 -69.35 11.38 -35.74
CA VAL A 21 -69.31 12.73 -35.17
C VAL A 21 -68.80 13.70 -36.24
N GLU A 22 -69.73 14.47 -36.80
CA GLU A 22 -69.43 15.56 -37.73
C GLU A 22 -68.97 16.80 -36.95
N GLY A 23 -67.87 17.39 -37.39
CA GLY A 23 -67.29 18.58 -36.79
C GLY A 23 -65.90 18.89 -37.34
N PRO A 24 -65.38 20.12 -37.14
CA PRO A 24 -64.10 20.52 -37.70
C PRO A 24 -62.96 19.63 -37.20
N PRO A 25 -62.00 19.28 -38.08
CA PRO A 25 -60.87 18.44 -37.69
C PRO A 25 -59.95 19.20 -36.74
N CYS A 26 -59.43 18.50 -35.73
CA CYS A 26 -58.39 19.04 -34.87
C CYS A 26 -57.16 19.44 -35.73
N PRO A 27 -56.60 20.65 -35.56
CA PRO A 27 -55.47 21.11 -36.36
C PRO A 27 -54.20 20.28 -36.18
N THR A 28 -54.08 19.52 -35.08
CA THR A 28 -52.89 18.72 -34.78
C THR A 28 -53.01 17.27 -35.24
N CYS A 29 -54.15 16.61 -35.01
CA CYS A 29 -54.31 15.17 -35.24
C CYS A 29 -55.41 14.80 -36.23
N GLY A 30 -56.10 15.79 -36.82
CA GLY A 30 -57.15 15.59 -37.83
C GLY A 30 -58.45 14.96 -37.31
N THR A 31 -58.55 14.60 -36.03
CA THR A 31 -59.75 13.96 -35.49
C THR A 31 -60.92 14.94 -35.51
N PRO A 32 -62.10 14.59 -36.07
CA PRO A 32 -63.27 15.46 -36.02
C PRO A 32 -63.78 15.55 -34.58
N ASN A 33 -64.03 16.78 -34.12
CA ASN A 33 -64.58 17.08 -32.81
C ASN A 33 -65.83 17.94 -32.98
N PRO A 34 -66.89 17.71 -32.19
CA PRO A 34 -68.06 18.58 -32.17
C PRO A 34 -67.66 20.04 -31.85
N PRO A 35 -68.41 21.03 -32.37
CA PRO A 35 -68.07 22.45 -32.22
C PRO A 35 -68.08 22.97 -30.77
N ASP A 36 -68.72 22.26 -29.85
CA ASP A 36 -68.81 22.58 -28.41
C ASP A 36 -67.65 22.02 -27.57
N HIS A 37 -66.75 21.21 -28.15
CA HIS A 37 -65.61 20.66 -27.43
C HIS A 37 -64.48 21.68 -27.23
N ARG A 38 -64.07 21.88 -25.97
CA ARG A 38 -62.95 22.76 -25.62
C ARG A 38 -61.57 22.14 -25.89
N PHE A 39 -61.46 20.81 -25.84
CA PHE A 39 -60.22 20.06 -26.09
C PHE A 39 -60.49 18.88 -27.04
N CYS A 40 -59.49 18.52 -27.83
CA CYS A 40 -59.56 17.37 -28.74
C CYS A 40 -59.73 16.06 -27.97
N ARG A 41 -60.72 15.24 -28.35
CA ARG A 41 -61.01 13.94 -27.72
C ARG A 41 -59.88 12.91 -27.85
N ARG A 42 -58.96 13.08 -28.81
CA ARG A 42 -57.86 12.13 -29.07
C ARG A 42 -56.52 12.58 -28.50
N CYS A 43 -56.11 13.81 -28.80
CA CYS A 43 -54.77 14.31 -28.42
C CYS A 43 -54.79 15.45 -27.39
N ALA A 44 -55.97 15.79 -26.85
CA ALA A 44 -56.16 16.85 -25.87
C ALA A 44 -55.70 18.27 -26.31
N THR A 45 -55.49 18.50 -27.61
CA THR A 45 -55.17 19.83 -28.14
C THR A 45 -56.33 20.80 -27.86
N PRO A 46 -56.08 21.99 -27.27
CA PRO A 46 -57.12 23.00 -27.06
C PRO A 46 -57.70 23.46 -28.41
N LEU A 47 -59.03 23.46 -28.52
CA LEU A 47 -59.75 23.82 -29.75
C LEU A 47 -60.35 25.24 -29.69
N THR A 48 -60.43 25.83 -28.50
CA THR A 48 -60.98 27.18 -28.29
C THR A 48 -59.90 28.14 -27.80
N PRO A 49 -59.97 29.45 -28.14
CA PRO A 49 -59.00 30.43 -27.69
C PRO A 49 -58.92 30.54 -26.16
N GLU A 50 -60.04 30.35 -25.45
CA GLU A 50 -60.09 30.31 -23.99
C GLU A 50 -59.28 29.13 -23.42
N SER A 51 -59.44 27.93 -24.00
CA SER A 51 -58.68 26.73 -23.60
C SER A 51 -57.19 26.83 -23.90
N ALA A 52 -56.81 27.50 -25.00
CA ALA A 52 -55.42 27.79 -25.34
C ALA A 52 -54.80 28.78 -24.34
N ALA A 53 -55.51 29.86 -24.00
CA ALA A 53 -55.07 30.84 -23.01
C ALA A 53 -54.90 30.23 -21.60
N HIS A 54 -55.77 29.29 -21.21
CA HIS A 54 -55.62 28.55 -19.95
C HIS A 54 -54.40 27.63 -19.95
N ALA A 55 -54.11 26.94 -21.05
CA ALA A 55 -52.90 26.14 -21.20
C ALA A 55 -51.62 26.99 -21.13
N ASP A 56 -51.65 28.18 -21.76
CA ASP A 56 -50.52 29.12 -21.79
C ASP A 56 -50.27 29.80 -20.43
N ARG A 57 -51.33 30.12 -19.68
CA ARG A 57 -51.22 30.69 -18.31
C ARG A 57 -50.47 29.75 -17.35
N LYS A 58 -50.59 28.44 -17.54
CA LYS A 58 -49.89 27.45 -16.70
C LYS A 58 -48.39 27.37 -17.03
N ARG A 59 -48.01 27.62 -18.29
CA ARG A 59 -46.59 27.70 -18.72
C ARG A 59 -45.92 29.02 -18.31
N ARG A 60 -46.67 30.14 -18.28
CA ARG A 60 -46.16 31.47 -17.89
C ARG A 60 -46.02 31.70 -16.38
N ARG A 61 -46.44 30.77 -15.53
CA ARG A 61 -46.18 30.86 -14.06
C ARG A 61 -44.77 30.43 -13.69
N TRP A 62 -43.97 29.95 -14.65
CA TRP A 62 -42.54 29.72 -14.46
C TRP A 62 -41.74 30.75 -15.24
N SER A 63 -41.71 31.98 -14.76
CA SER A 63 -40.68 32.92 -15.18
C SER A 63 -40.34 33.90 -14.07
N TRP A 64 -39.09 33.79 -13.62
CA TRP A 64 -38.25 34.81 -12.99
C TRP A 64 -38.46 35.10 -11.48
N HIS A 65 -37.76 34.31 -10.67
CA HIS A 65 -37.10 34.80 -9.45
C HIS A 65 -35.60 34.42 -9.50
N GLY A 66 -34.81 35.29 -10.15
CA GLY A 66 -33.40 35.60 -9.84
C GLY A 66 -32.32 34.51 -9.93
N ASP A 67 -31.46 34.64 -10.94
CA ASP A 67 -30.10 34.05 -11.03
C ASP A 67 -29.19 34.34 -9.83
N ARG A 68 -29.60 35.18 -8.87
CA ARG A 68 -28.93 35.40 -7.57
C ARG A 68 -28.60 34.09 -6.86
N SER A 69 -29.46 33.09 -6.94
CA SER A 69 -29.21 31.78 -6.30
C SER A 69 -28.07 31.00 -6.96
N ARG A 70 -27.86 31.15 -8.28
CA ARG A 70 -26.77 30.48 -9.02
C ARG A 70 -25.43 31.15 -8.74
N TRP A 71 -25.42 32.48 -8.72
CA TRP A 71 -24.22 33.24 -8.40
C TRP A 71 -23.81 33.12 -6.92
N LEU A 72 -24.78 33.09 -5.99
CA LEU A 72 -24.50 32.74 -4.59
C LEU A 72 -23.93 31.32 -4.45
N ARG A 73 -24.50 30.32 -5.13
CA ARG A 73 -23.99 28.94 -5.09
C ARG A 73 -22.57 28.84 -5.65
N ALA A 74 -22.30 29.55 -6.75
CA ALA A 74 -20.96 29.61 -7.32
C ALA A 74 -19.95 30.27 -6.37
N LEU A 75 -20.34 31.36 -5.70
CA LEU A 75 -19.52 32.04 -4.71
C LEU A 75 -19.27 31.16 -3.48
N VAL A 76 -20.30 30.47 -2.97
CA VAL A 76 -20.14 29.50 -1.87
C VAL A 76 -19.24 28.33 -2.27
N ALA A 77 -19.42 27.77 -3.48
CA ALA A 77 -18.54 26.71 -3.98
C ALA A 77 -17.09 27.19 -4.10
N LEU A 78 -16.86 28.41 -4.60
CA LEU A 78 -15.54 29.01 -4.66
C LEU A 78 -14.93 29.18 -3.26
N LEU A 79 -15.71 29.68 -2.29
CA LEU A 79 -15.25 29.82 -0.91
C LEU A 79 -14.93 28.47 -0.27
N VAL A 80 -15.71 27.42 -0.56
CA VAL A 80 -15.43 26.06 -0.09
C VAL A 80 -14.13 25.55 -0.72
N VAL A 81 -13.91 25.74 -2.02
CA VAL A 81 -12.67 25.36 -2.68
C VAL A 81 -11.48 26.13 -2.09
N ILE A 82 -11.61 27.44 -1.91
CA ILE A 82 -10.57 28.27 -1.26
C ILE A 82 -10.31 27.77 0.16
N ALA A 83 -11.35 27.48 0.94
CA ALA A 83 -11.20 26.96 2.29
C ALA A 83 -10.49 25.60 2.29
N ILE A 84 -10.81 24.70 1.36
CA ILE A 84 -10.12 23.41 1.21
C ILE A 84 -8.65 23.62 0.82
N VAL A 85 -8.36 24.55 -0.09
CA VAL A 85 -6.99 24.86 -0.50
C VAL A 85 -6.21 25.46 0.66
N VAL A 86 -6.77 26.44 1.38
CA VAL A 86 -6.14 27.06 2.56
C VAL A 86 -5.93 26.02 3.66
N LEU A 87 -6.94 25.19 3.94
CA LEU A 87 -6.86 24.11 4.90
C LEU A 87 -5.75 23.12 4.50
N GLY A 88 -5.70 22.74 3.22
CA GLY A 88 -4.64 21.91 2.65
C GLY A 88 -3.26 22.54 2.83
N VAL A 89 -3.08 23.81 2.50
CA VAL A 89 -1.79 24.53 2.65
C VAL A 89 -1.36 24.65 4.10
N VAL A 90 -2.28 24.88 5.03
CA VAL A 90 -1.99 25.01 6.47
C VAL A 90 -1.68 23.66 7.11
N LEU A 91 -2.40 22.59 6.72
CA LEU A 91 -2.18 21.23 7.24
C LEU A 91 -1.02 20.51 6.55
N TYR A 92 -0.71 20.82 5.29
CA TYR A 92 0.40 20.22 4.53
C TYR A 92 1.74 20.16 5.30
N PRO A 93 2.24 21.25 5.92
CA PRO A 93 3.49 21.18 6.68
C PRO A 93 3.39 20.32 7.94
N GLN A 94 2.19 20.09 8.47
CA GLN A 94 1.98 19.17 9.60
C GLN A 94 1.94 17.70 9.14
N LEU A 95 1.47 17.44 7.92
CA LEU A 95 1.49 16.10 7.32
C LEU A 95 2.88 15.68 6.83
N ASP A 96 3.72 16.62 6.33
CA ASP A 96 5.04 16.28 5.79
C ASP A 96 5.95 15.59 6.82
N ASN A 97 5.97 16.10 8.06
CA ASN A 97 6.72 15.48 9.16
C ASN A 97 6.24 14.07 9.50
N ALA A 98 4.92 13.82 9.43
CA ALA A 98 4.35 12.51 9.71
C ALA A 98 4.58 11.52 8.56
N VAL A 99 4.57 12.00 7.31
CA VAL A 99 4.87 11.19 6.12
C VAL A 99 6.35 10.83 6.06
N GLN A 100 7.25 11.73 6.45
CA GLN A 100 8.68 11.46 6.57
C GLN A 100 8.97 10.45 7.69
N ASP A 101 8.37 10.60 8.88
CA ASP A 101 8.51 9.61 9.97
C ASP A 101 7.97 8.21 9.58
N MET A 102 6.90 8.16 8.78
CA MET A 102 6.38 6.89 8.24
C MET A 102 7.28 6.31 7.14
N ARG A 103 7.87 7.14 6.27
CA ARG A 103 8.85 6.69 5.28
C ARG A 103 10.11 6.15 5.95
N ASP A 104 10.62 6.80 6.98
CA ASP A 104 11.81 6.37 7.71
C ASP A 104 11.59 5.05 8.48
N ARG A 105 10.34 4.76 8.86
CA ARG A 105 9.93 3.48 9.46
C ARG A 105 9.74 2.36 8.44
N LEU A 106 9.54 2.70 7.17
CA LEU A 106 9.40 1.75 6.05
C LEU A 106 10.66 1.70 5.17
N ALA A 107 11.66 2.51 5.45
CA ALA A 107 12.89 2.55 4.69
C ALA A 107 13.70 1.28 4.96
N THR A 108 14.00 0.55 3.88
CA THR A 108 14.81 -0.66 3.91
C THR A 108 16.13 -0.39 4.64
N PRO A 109 16.53 -1.22 5.63
CA PRO A 109 17.83 -1.08 6.28
C PRO A 109 18.95 -1.00 5.24
N ALA A 110 19.85 -0.02 5.38
CA ALA A 110 20.93 0.21 4.45
C ALA A 110 22.17 -0.59 4.88
N ALA A 111 22.76 -1.36 3.96
CA ALA A 111 24.03 -2.04 4.22
C ALA A 111 25.15 -1.00 4.44
N ILE A 112 26.03 -1.27 5.40
CA ILE A 112 27.23 -0.47 5.67
C ILE A 112 28.46 -1.39 5.68
N ALA A 113 29.44 -1.05 4.85
CA ALA A 113 30.71 -1.76 4.80
C ALA A 113 31.65 -1.28 5.93
N PRO A 114 32.40 -2.19 6.56
CA PRO A 114 33.45 -1.81 7.49
C PRO A 114 34.59 -1.09 6.74
N GLN A 115 35.25 -0.15 7.42
CA GLN A 115 36.44 0.52 6.91
C GLN A 115 37.66 -0.41 6.97
N THR A 116 37.78 -1.19 8.05
CA THR A 116 38.85 -2.17 8.20
C THR A 116 38.30 -3.49 8.72
N VAL A 117 38.95 -4.58 8.28
CA VAL A 117 38.69 -5.93 8.76
C VAL A 117 40.02 -6.59 9.09
N THR A 118 40.14 -7.09 10.32
CA THR A 118 41.31 -7.84 10.81
C THR A 118 40.85 -9.08 11.56
N ALA A 119 41.75 -10.03 11.79
CA ALA A 119 41.42 -11.20 12.61
C ALA A 119 42.62 -11.67 13.44
N THR A 120 42.34 -12.33 14.56
CA THR A 120 43.36 -12.97 15.39
C THR A 120 43.97 -14.21 14.75
N ALA A 121 43.25 -14.85 13.83
CA ALA A 121 43.73 -15.95 13.01
C ALA A 121 43.03 -15.94 11.64
N ALA A 122 43.77 -16.24 10.59
CA ALA A 122 43.26 -16.45 9.25
C ALA A 122 44.18 -17.40 8.49
N LEU A 123 43.64 -18.15 7.52
CA LEU A 123 44.44 -18.90 6.56
C LEU A 123 44.96 -17.95 5.46
N PRO A 124 46.14 -18.21 4.86
CA PRO A 124 46.72 -17.35 3.84
C PRO A 124 45.78 -17.05 2.66
N ASP A 125 45.05 -18.06 2.18
CA ASP A 125 44.14 -17.93 1.03
C ASP A 125 42.70 -17.56 1.41
N HIS A 126 42.41 -17.47 2.72
CA HIS A 126 41.07 -17.17 3.26
C HIS A 126 41.16 -16.08 4.34
N PRO A 127 41.51 -14.85 3.95
CA PRO A 127 41.81 -13.78 4.88
C PRO A 127 40.54 -13.19 5.52
N ALA A 128 40.69 -12.42 6.59
CA ALA A 128 39.55 -11.85 7.34
C ALA A 128 38.64 -10.95 6.48
N GLN A 129 39.22 -10.23 5.51
CA GLN A 129 38.48 -9.33 4.62
C GLN A 129 37.46 -10.06 3.75
N ALA A 130 37.67 -11.36 3.49
CA ALA A 130 36.74 -12.17 2.72
C ALA A 130 35.40 -12.41 3.44
N ALA A 131 35.27 -12.03 4.72
CA ALA A 131 34.01 -12.05 5.46
C ALA A 131 33.23 -10.72 5.37
N ALA A 132 33.69 -9.73 4.61
CA ALA A 132 32.95 -8.50 4.37
C ALA A 132 33.22 -7.92 2.97
N ASP A 133 33.46 -8.78 1.98
CA ASP A 133 33.79 -8.37 0.61
C ASP A 133 32.58 -8.38 -0.34
N GLY A 134 31.41 -8.79 0.16
CA GLY A 134 30.16 -8.87 -0.59
C GLY A 134 30.10 -10.03 -1.59
N LEU A 135 31.04 -11.00 -1.54
CA LEU A 135 31.09 -12.14 -2.44
C LEU A 135 30.70 -13.43 -1.71
N SER A 136 29.72 -14.15 -2.26
CA SER A 136 29.17 -15.37 -1.65
C SER A 136 30.01 -16.64 -1.86
N ASN A 137 31.12 -16.54 -2.61
CA ASN A 137 32.03 -17.63 -2.94
C ASN A 137 33.45 -17.44 -2.37
N ARG A 138 33.61 -16.46 -1.47
CA ARG A 138 34.80 -16.26 -0.66
C ARG A 138 34.39 -16.34 0.81
N TYR A 139 35.39 -16.59 1.65
CA TYR A 139 35.17 -16.76 3.07
C TYR A 139 36.43 -16.46 3.85
N TRP A 140 36.24 -16.03 5.10
CA TRP A 140 37.30 -16.02 6.10
C TRP A 140 37.49 -17.44 6.65
N GLY A 141 38.73 -17.92 6.59
CA GLY A 141 39.11 -19.27 6.99
C GLY A 141 39.92 -19.28 8.29
N THR A 142 39.57 -20.12 9.26
CA THR A 142 40.32 -20.27 10.51
C THR A 142 40.64 -21.74 10.82
N PRO A 143 41.81 -22.04 11.42
CA PRO A 143 42.19 -23.43 11.68
C PRO A 143 41.37 -24.07 12.82
N SER A 144 40.89 -23.26 13.77
CA SER A 144 40.16 -23.72 14.95
C SER A 144 39.17 -22.67 15.47
N PRO A 145 38.18 -23.07 16.30
CA PRO A 145 37.36 -22.12 17.03
C PRO A 145 38.23 -21.24 17.93
N GLY A 146 37.68 -20.11 18.38
CA GLY A 146 38.36 -19.14 19.22
C GLY A 146 38.93 -17.93 18.45
N ALA A 147 38.97 -17.99 17.12
CA ALA A 147 39.37 -16.86 16.29
C ALA A 147 38.32 -15.74 16.35
N THR A 148 38.79 -14.50 16.27
CA THR A 148 37.95 -13.30 16.29
C THR A 148 38.26 -12.42 15.10
N ALA A 149 37.25 -12.04 14.33
CA ALA A 149 37.34 -10.99 13.32
C ALA A 149 36.86 -9.66 13.91
N THR A 150 37.59 -8.59 13.62
CA THR A 150 37.30 -7.23 14.07
C THR A 150 36.99 -6.36 12.87
N PHE A 151 35.83 -5.72 12.89
CA PHE A 151 35.28 -4.84 11.88
C PHE A 151 35.18 -3.43 12.48
N THR A 152 35.86 -2.46 11.89
CA THR A 152 35.78 -1.06 12.33
C THR A 152 35.03 -0.21 11.32
N PHE A 153 34.37 0.85 11.78
CA PHE A 153 33.57 1.73 10.95
C PHE A 153 34.09 3.17 11.04
N ALA A 154 33.94 3.92 9.95
CA ALA A 154 34.47 5.29 9.86
C ALA A 154 33.77 6.24 10.83
N ASP A 155 32.44 6.10 10.97
CA ASP A 155 31.60 6.94 11.81
C ASP A 155 30.72 6.06 12.72
N PRO A 156 30.41 6.49 13.96
CA PRO A 156 29.43 5.82 14.81
C PRO A 156 28.09 5.68 14.10
N PHE A 157 27.46 4.51 14.22
CA PHE A 157 26.15 4.27 13.60
C PHE A 157 25.25 3.40 14.48
N ARG A 158 23.94 3.45 14.20
CA ARG A 158 22.98 2.54 14.82
C ARG A 158 22.95 1.22 14.07
N LEU A 159 23.51 0.17 14.67
CA LEU A 159 23.48 -1.20 14.17
C LEU A 159 22.10 -1.80 14.38
N LEU A 160 21.33 -1.92 13.30
CA LEU A 160 19.98 -2.49 13.33
C LEU A 160 20.03 -4.01 13.36
N SER A 161 20.83 -4.59 12.47
CA SER A 161 20.93 -6.05 12.31
C SER A 161 22.27 -6.45 11.70
N VAL A 162 22.63 -7.70 11.93
CA VAL A 162 23.70 -8.39 11.20
C VAL A 162 23.10 -9.54 10.40
N VAL A 163 23.69 -9.83 9.24
CA VAL A 163 23.40 -11.03 8.46
C VAL A 163 24.71 -11.81 8.34
N ILE A 164 24.69 -13.08 8.69
CA ILE A 164 25.86 -13.96 8.66
C ILE A 164 25.59 -15.09 7.67
N HIS A 165 26.53 -15.33 6.78
CA HIS A 165 26.61 -16.50 5.93
C HIS A 165 27.67 -17.45 6.47
N THR A 166 27.28 -18.67 6.79
CA THR A 166 28.21 -19.71 7.25
C THR A 166 28.72 -20.53 6.07
N GLY A 167 29.89 -21.14 6.24
CA GLY A 167 30.46 -22.05 5.27
C GLY A 167 31.22 -21.38 4.13
N PRO A 168 31.77 -22.20 3.22
CA PRO A 168 32.63 -21.72 2.14
C PRO A 168 31.86 -21.14 0.95
N THR A 169 30.55 -21.43 0.85
CA THR A 169 29.68 -21.03 -0.27
C THR A 169 28.22 -21.20 0.10
N ALA A 170 27.34 -20.45 -0.57
CA ALA A 170 25.89 -20.63 -0.50
C ALA A 170 25.37 -21.80 -1.37
N GLU A 171 26.22 -22.37 -2.23
CA GLU A 171 25.87 -23.51 -3.07
C GLU A 171 25.75 -24.79 -2.24
N ARG A 172 24.59 -25.44 -2.29
CA ARG A 172 24.27 -26.59 -1.42
C ARG A 172 25.26 -27.74 -1.58
N ASP A 173 25.72 -28.01 -2.79
CA ASP A 173 26.59 -29.15 -3.09
C ASP A 173 28.00 -29.00 -2.49
N HIS A 174 28.43 -27.76 -2.23
CA HIS A 174 29.75 -27.40 -1.72
C HIS A 174 29.73 -26.78 -0.32
N PHE A 175 28.54 -26.52 0.24
CA PHE A 175 28.36 -25.94 1.57
C PHE A 175 29.06 -26.77 2.65
N THR A 176 29.06 -28.10 2.50
CA THR A 176 29.62 -29.01 3.51
C THR A 176 31.12 -29.26 3.39
N ASP A 177 31.80 -28.70 2.40
CA ASP A 177 33.21 -29.00 2.07
C ASP A 177 34.20 -28.54 3.15
N GLN A 178 33.83 -27.53 3.95
CA GLN A 178 34.63 -26.99 5.04
C GLN A 178 33.80 -26.85 6.31
N ALA A 179 34.42 -26.99 7.48
CA ALA A 179 33.72 -26.86 8.76
C ALA A 179 33.03 -25.50 8.88
N ARG A 180 31.89 -25.44 9.58
CA ARG A 180 31.05 -24.24 9.64
C ARG A 180 30.83 -23.79 11.09
N PRO A 181 30.80 -22.48 11.38
CA PRO A 181 30.39 -21.98 12.69
C PRO A 181 28.93 -22.35 13.01
N THR A 182 28.69 -22.83 14.22
CA THR A 182 27.33 -23.09 14.76
C THR A 182 26.95 -22.12 15.88
N ALA A 183 27.95 -21.46 16.47
CA ALA A 183 27.72 -20.38 17.40
C ALA A 183 28.86 -19.37 17.33
N VAL A 184 28.50 -18.09 17.43
CA VAL A 184 29.42 -16.96 17.50
C VAL A 184 29.01 -16.03 18.64
N ASP A 185 29.94 -15.27 19.16
CA ASP A 185 29.65 -14.10 19.98
C ASP A 185 29.90 -12.84 19.18
N LEU A 186 28.89 -11.97 19.10
CA LEU A 186 28.99 -10.64 18.51
C LEU A 186 29.25 -9.64 19.63
N ILE A 187 30.45 -9.09 19.70
CA ILE A 187 30.83 -8.07 20.66
C ILE A 187 30.81 -6.71 19.95
N THR A 188 29.88 -5.85 20.32
CA THR A 188 29.79 -4.49 19.78
C THR A 188 30.40 -3.50 20.75
N THR A 189 31.22 -2.59 20.25
CA THR A 189 31.79 -1.47 21.01
C THR A 189 31.16 -0.17 20.51
N SER A 190 30.55 0.59 21.42
CA SER A 190 29.99 1.92 21.13
C SER A 190 31.05 3.03 21.29
N SER A 191 30.79 4.22 20.75
CA SER A 191 31.73 5.34 20.76
C SER A 191 32.07 5.86 22.17
N ASP A 192 31.24 5.55 23.17
CA ASP A 192 31.49 5.82 24.58
C ASP A 192 32.41 4.77 25.25
N GLY A 193 32.84 3.75 24.50
CA GLY A 193 33.66 2.63 24.98
C GLY A 193 32.85 1.49 25.60
N THR A 194 31.53 1.59 25.68
CA THR A 194 30.68 0.53 26.22
C THR A 194 30.69 -0.67 25.28
N THR A 195 30.92 -1.86 25.84
CA THR A 195 30.87 -3.12 25.08
C THR A 195 29.64 -3.93 25.42
N ARG A 196 29.02 -4.56 24.42
CA ARG A 196 27.92 -5.51 24.60
C ARG A 196 28.21 -6.79 23.84
N THR A 197 28.13 -7.93 24.52
CA THR A 197 28.25 -9.26 23.92
C THR A 197 26.86 -9.83 23.65
N THR A 198 26.62 -10.25 22.41
CA THR A 198 25.39 -10.91 21.97
C THR A 198 25.73 -12.30 21.43
N PRO A 199 25.37 -13.37 22.16
CA PRO A 199 25.46 -14.74 21.66
C PRO A 199 24.54 -14.94 20.45
N ILE A 200 25.07 -15.49 19.35
CA ILE A 200 24.30 -15.84 18.15
C ILE A 200 24.48 -17.33 17.87
N ALA A 201 23.36 -18.05 17.76
CA ALA A 201 23.32 -19.42 17.25
C ALA A 201 23.13 -19.37 15.73
N LEU A 202 23.90 -20.18 15.01
CA LEU A 202 23.89 -20.27 13.56
C LEU A 202 23.42 -21.67 13.16
N SER A 203 22.47 -21.72 12.24
CA SER A 203 21.98 -22.95 11.64
C SER A 203 23.03 -23.52 10.69
N ASP A 204 23.16 -24.85 10.64
CA ASP A 204 24.03 -25.54 9.67
C ASP A 204 23.34 -25.62 8.30
N GLU A 205 22.98 -24.46 7.75
CA GLU A 205 22.28 -24.33 6.46
C GLU A 205 22.89 -23.17 5.65
N PRO A 206 22.98 -23.31 4.31
CA PRO A 206 23.49 -22.26 3.45
C PRO A 206 22.52 -21.08 3.37
N GLY A 207 23.08 -19.88 3.21
CA GLY A 207 22.32 -18.65 2.97
C GLY A 207 22.36 -17.66 4.14
N PRO A 208 21.60 -16.56 4.03
CA PRO A 208 21.64 -15.46 4.98
C PRO A 208 20.96 -15.81 6.29
N GLN A 209 21.64 -15.56 7.42
CA GLN A 209 21.09 -15.72 8.75
C GLN A 209 21.09 -14.38 9.49
N ARG A 210 19.91 -13.80 9.66
CA ARG A 210 19.72 -12.46 10.22
C ARG A 210 19.55 -12.50 11.74
N THR A 211 20.22 -11.58 12.43
CA THR A 211 19.99 -11.27 13.85
C THR A 211 19.72 -9.77 14.01
N ASP A 212 18.56 -9.43 14.57
CA ASP A 212 18.20 -8.04 14.90
C ASP A 212 18.77 -7.65 16.28
N LEU A 213 19.30 -6.43 16.39
CA LEU A 213 20.06 -5.96 17.55
C LEU A 213 19.54 -4.61 18.06
N GLY A 214 19.57 -3.58 17.22
CA GLY A 214 19.15 -2.22 17.56
C GLY A 214 20.08 -1.48 18.52
N ILE A 215 21.41 -1.59 18.34
CA ILE A 215 22.43 -0.99 19.21
C ILE A 215 22.91 0.33 18.62
N SER A 216 22.97 1.38 19.43
CA SER A 216 23.36 2.74 18.99
C SER A 216 24.87 2.98 19.06
N ASP A 217 25.32 3.94 18.25
CA ASP A 217 26.66 4.53 18.28
C ASP A 217 27.80 3.50 18.19
N VAL A 218 27.58 2.41 17.47
CA VAL A 218 28.58 1.34 17.26
C VAL A 218 29.71 1.86 16.38
N VAL A 219 30.95 1.63 16.80
CA VAL A 219 32.17 2.00 16.07
C VAL A 219 33.02 0.78 15.70
N GLU A 220 32.88 -0.31 16.46
CA GLU A 220 33.58 -1.56 16.23
C GLU A 220 32.63 -2.74 16.51
N VAL A 221 32.74 -3.77 15.68
CA VAL A 221 32.12 -5.07 15.92
C VAL A 221 33.20 -6.14 15.89
N ARG A 222 33.21 -7.01 16.88
CA ARG A 222 34.06 -8.21 16.93
C ARG A 222 33.20 -9.45 16.86
N LEU A 223 33.53 -10.37 15.97
CA LEU A 223 32.86 -11.66 15.82
C LEU A 223 33.78 -12.78 16.27
N HIS A 224 33.45 -13.43 17.37
CA HIS A 224 34.23 -14.52 17.95
C HIS A 224 33.59 -15.87 17.63
N ILE A 225 34.34 -16.78 17.00
CA ILE A 225 33.85 -18.13 16.67
C ILE A 225 33.91 -19.00 17.93
N ARG A 226 32.74 -19.40 18.46
CA ARG A 226 32.68 -20.24 19.66
C ARG A 226 32.67 -21.73 19.38
N SER A 227 31.84 -22.16 18.44
CA SER A 227 31.66 -23.58 18.14
C SER A 227 31.40 -23.78 16.66
N THR A 228 31.67 -25.01 16.21
CA THR A 228 31.61 -25.40 14.82
C THR A 228 31.04 -26.80 14.67
N THR A 229 30.70 -27.16 13.43
CA THR A 229 30.28 -28.51 13.04
C THR A 229 31.14 -29.05 11.90
N ALA A 230 31.20 -30.38 11.80
CA ALA A 230 32.00 -31.13 10.83
C ALA A 230 33.49 -30.73 10.77
N GLN A 231 34.08 -30.37 11.92
CA GLN A 231 35.51 -30.13 11.99
C GLN A 231 36.27 -31.46 12.06
N THR A 232 37.19 -31.65 11.11
CA THR A 232 38.09 -32.79 10.98
C THR A 232 39.53 -32.30 10.80
N PRO A 233 40.56 -33.18 10.87
CA PRO A 233 41.95 -32.78 10.62
C PRO A 233 42.22 -32.20 9.22
N ASN A 234 41.35 -32.45 8.24
CA ASN A 234 41.52 -32.03 6.84
C ASN A 234 40.65 -30.82 6.46
N THR A 235 39.87 -30.29 7.40
CA THR A 235 38.97 -29.16 7.17
C THR A 235 39.38 -27.99 8.05
N HIS A 236 39.15 -26.78 7.57
CA HIS A 236 39.17 -25.57 8.38
C HIS A 236 37.78 -24.98 8.49
N ILE A 237 37.63 -23.96 9.33
CA ILE A 237 36.36 -23.28 9.54
C ILE A 237 36.21 -22.21 8.48
N ALA A 238 35.09 -22.25 7.77
CA ALA A 238 34.74 -21.26 6.76
C ALA A 238 33.55 -20.42 7.24
N LEU A 239 33.75 -19.09 7.28
CA LEU A 239 32.71 -18.11 7.49
C LEU A 239 32.63 -17.24 6.23
N GLY A 240 31.50 -17.32 5.53
CA GLY A 240 31.31 -16.71 4.21
C GLY A 240 31.33 -15.20 4.27
N GLU A 241 30.31 -14.60 4.88
CA GLU A 241 30.10 -13.15 4.85
C GLU A 241 29.41 -12.68 6.13
N VAL A 242 29.71 -11.44 6.54
CA VAL A 242 29.06 -10.71 7.62
C VAL A 242 28.65 -9.34 7.13
N GLU A 243 27.35 -9.14 6.96
CA GLU A 243 26.78 -7.88 6.52
C GLU A 243 26.20 -7.11 7.71
N PHE A 244 26.44 -5.79 7.75
CA PHE A 244 25.94 -4.89 8.77
C PHE A 244 24.92 -3.94 8.18
N PHE A 245 23.83 -3.70 8.90
CA PHE A 245 22.76 -2.83 8.43
C PHE A 245 22.49 -1.70 9.42
N ARG A 246 22.39 -0.49 8.89
CA ARG A 246 22.06 0.73 9.62
C ARG A 246 20.69 1.28 9.23
N ARG A 247 20.18 2.20 10.04
CA ARG A 247 19.06 3.05 9.61
C ARG A 247 19.55 3.93 8.45
N PRO A 248 18.79 4.05 7.34
CA PRO A 248 19.13 4.94 6.24
C PRO A 248 19.24 6.40 6.67
#